data_AF-A0A7S3IF10-F1
#
_entry.id   AF-A0A7S3IF10-F1
#
_cell.length_a   1.000
_cell.length_b   1.000
_cell.length_c   1.000
_cell.angle_alpha   90.00
_cell.angle_beta   90.00
_cell.angle_gamma   90.00
#
_symmetry.space_group_name_H-M   'P 1'
#
loop_
_entity.id
_entity.type
_entity.pdbx_description
1 polymer ?
#
loop_
_entity_poly.entity_id
_entity_poly.type
_entity_poly.pdbx_seq_one_letter_code
_entity_poly.pdbx_strand_id
1 'polypeptide(L)'
;IKPSNILINKDCQIKICDFGLSRTLPESCIGSGSGNSRRIRESISKNKLHKNFTGDEIRQVISMKLEDRKKEMNTKKRSLSSHVGSRWYRPPEITLIMKQYDSASDLWSLGCCLFELMRITGNHGESQSPLTPTQKKLSQIMFAGECCYPLSPKVNKKDGKQDDQILQEKDQMRITIDKLSKMEESDLAFITHDEAKNYVEVLQEKSMQSGKRKHFLEEVPGSSKQLKDMLDNLIQINPYFRWTPSELLKLPFFDDLRIHELEKSAPQKIKLDVDSDAAFDYEGGTSKTFTKKDYIAIIIKEANFVNKARRQYLKKMQDEGKA
;
A
#
# COMPACT_ATOMS: atom_id res chain seq x y z
N ILE A 1 -2.91 -0.09 -5.01
CA ILE A 1 -4.31 -0.38 -5.47
C ILE A 1 -5.17 0.89 -5.41
N LYS A 2 -6.25 1.02 -6.19
CA LYS A 2 -7.25 2.11 -6.12
C LYS A 2 -8.60 1.66 -6.68
N PRO A 3 -9.73 2.35 -6.44
CA PRO A 3 -11.06 1.91 -6.87
C PRO A 3 -11.17 1.62 -8.36
N SER A 4 -10.56 2.43 -9.24
CA SER A 4 -10.60 2.21 -10.69
C SER A 4 -9.90 0.91 -11.15
N ASN A 5 -9.12 0.28 -10.28
CA ASN A 5 -8.37 -0.94 -10.57
C ASN A 5 -9.08 -2.19 -9.99
N ILE A 6 -10.25 -2.01 -9.38
CA ILE A 6 -11.09 -3.07 -8.81
C ILE A 6 -12.35 -3.17 -9.68
N LEU A 7 -12.33 -4.11 -10.62
CA LEU A 7 -13.46 -4.37 -11.51
C LEU A 7 -14.50 -5.20 -10.79
N ILE A 8 -15.77 -4.83 -10.92
CA ILE A 8 -16.91 -5.52 -10.30
C ILE A 8 -17.94 -5.77 -11.39
N ASN A 9 -18.48 -6.98 -11.48
CA ASN A 9 -19.61 -7.29 -12.36
C ASN A 9 -20.95 -7.31 -11.62
N LYS A 10 -22.06 -7.52 -12.34
CA LYS A 10 -23.42 -7.57 -11.78
C LYS A 10 -23.63 -8.66 -10.72
N ASP A 11 -22.79 -9.68 -10.73
CA ASP A 11 -22.84 -10.82 -9.80
C ASP A 11 -21.88 -10.59 -8.62
N CYS A 12 -21.41 -9.36 -8.42
CA CYS A 12 -20.45 -8.96 -7.39
C CYS A 12 -19.09 -9.69 -7.45
N GLN A 13 -18.74 -10.27 -8.60
CA GLN A 13 -17.42 -10.87 -8.79
C GLN A 13 -16.37 -9.77 -9.01
N ILE A 14 -15.27 -9.88 -8.28
CA ILE A 14 -14.20 -8.88 -8.27
C ILE A 14 -12.99 -9.38 -9.07
N LYS A 15 -12.40 -8.50 -9.88
CA LYS A 15 -11.11 -8.72 -10.53
C LYS A 15 -10.22 -7.50 -10.38
N ILE A 16 -8.96 -7.71 -10.01
CA ILE A 16 -7.95 -6.65 -9.98
C ILE A 16 -7.34 -6.50 -11.37
N CYS A 17 -7.15 -5.27 -11.83
CA CYS A 17 -6.51 -4.96 -13.11
C CYS A 17 -5.43 -3.87 -12.98
N ASP A 18 -4.85 -3.47 -14.11
CA ASP A 18 -3.85 -2.39 -14.21
C ASP A 18 -2.60 -2.65 -13.37
N PHE A 19 -1.84 -3.67 -13.80
CA PHE A 19 -0.56 -4.09 -13.21
C PHE A 19 0.65 -3.30 -13.74
N GLY A 20 0.45 -2.19 -14.47
CA GLY A 20 1.54 -1.45 -15.10
C GLY A 20 2.52 -0.81 -14.11
N LEU A 21 2.08 -0.60 -12.87
CA LEU A 21 2.89 -0.13 -11.76
C LEU A 21 3.25 -1.24 -10.75
N SER A 22 2.83 -2.48 -11.01
CA SER A 22 3.20 -3.63 -10.18
C SER A 22 4.69 -3.94 -10.33
N ARG A 23 5.25 -4.59 -9.32
CA ARG A 23 6.64 -5.05 -9.30
C ARG A 23 6.68 -6.46 -8.74
N THR A 24 7.50 -7.31 -9.34
CA THR A 24 7.96 -8.51 -8.63
C THR A 24 8.94 -8.07 -7.55
N LEU A 25 8.88 -8.68 -6.37
CA LEU A 25 9.79 -8.32 -5.28
C LEU A 25 11.18 -8.88 -5.60
N PRO A 26 12.21 -8.03 -5.71
CA PRO A 26 13.55 -8.50 -6.02
C PRO A 26 14.14 -9.33 -4.88
N GLU A 27 15.15 -10.14 -5.18
CA GLU A 27 15.78 -11.03 -4.20
C GLU A 27 16.45 -10.22 -3.07
N SER A 28 16.98 -9.03 -3.35
CA SER A 28 17.50 -8.12 -2.30
C SER A 28 16.45 -7.67 -1.28
N CYS A 29 15.17 -7.62 -1.67
CA CYS A 29 14.08 -7.23 -0.79
C CYS A 29 13.63 -8.36 0.14
N ILE A 30 13.62 -9.61 -0.33
CA ILE A 30 12.93 -10.70 0.37
C ILE A 30 13.73 -12.02 0.45
N GLY A 31 14.83 -12.18 -0.28
CA GLY A 31 15.42 -13.50 -0.53
C GLY A 31 14.41 -14.44 -1.22
N SER A 32 14.39 -15.72 -0.83
CA SER A 32 13.50 -16.73 -1.45
C SER A 32 12.05 -16.73 -0.94
N GLY A 33 11.72 -15.97 0.13
CA GLY A 33 10.44 -16.06 0.85
C GLY A 33 9.39 -14.99 0.53
N SER A 34 8.36 -14.83 1.38
CA SER A 34 7.36 -13.75 1.28
C SER A 34 7.93 -12.37 1.60
N GLY A 35 7.18 -11.28 1.36
CA GLY A 35 7.49 -9.91 1.85
C GLY A 35 8.02 -9.88 3.29
N ASN A 36 8.94 -8.97 3.59
CA ASN A 36 9.56 -8.82 4.91
C ASN A 36 8.53 -8.55 6.01
N SER A 37 7.56 -7.67 5.75
CA SER A 37 6.48 -7.32 6.67
C SER A 37 5.67 -8.56 7.06
N ARG A 38 5.19 -9.27 6.03
CA ARG A 38 4.47 -10.53 6.17
C ARG A 38 5.28 -11.59 6.90
N ARG A 39 6.57 -11.77 6.56
CA ARG A 39 7.41 -12.79 7.19
C ARG A 39 7.61 -12.52 8.68
N ILE A 40 7.89 -11.28 9.07
CA ILE A 40 8.05 -10.94 10.49
C ILE A 40 6.75 -11.19 11.23
N ARG A 41 5.63 -10.69 10.67
CA ARG A 41 4.32 -10.80 11.29
C ARG A 41 3.86 -12.25 11.44
N GLU A 42 4.04 -13.06 10.41
CA GLU A 42 3.77 -14.49 10.45
C GLU A 42 4.72 -15.25 11.38
N SER A 43 6.01 -14.89 11.42
CA SER A 43 6.98 -15.51 12.32
C SER A 43 6.62 -15.26 13.78
N ILE A 44 6.26 -14.02 14.12
CA ILE A 44 5.78 -13.67 15.46
C ILE A 44 4.50 -14.46 15.76
N SER A 45 3.58 -14.56 14.79
CA SER A 45 2.32 -15.28 14.96
C SER A 45 2.47 -16.81 15.06
N LYS A 46 3.44 -17.41 14.37
CA LYS A 46 3.71 -18.86 14.42
C LYS A 46 4.45 -19.27 15.69
N ASN A 47 5.33 -18.42 16.21
CA ASN A 47 6.02 -18.66 17.48
C ASN A 47 5.10 -18.52 18.71
N LYS A 48 3.79 -18.30 18.52
CA LYS A 48 2.74 -18.18 19.56
C LYS A 48 2.30 -19.51 20.20
N LEU A 49 3.14 -20.56 20.21
CA LEU A 49 2.79 -21.79 20.92
C LEU A 49 2.80 -21.66 22.45
N HIS A 50 3.19 -20.51 23.04
CA HIS A 50 3.31 -20.41 24.51
C HIS A 50 2.72 -19.18 25.24
N LYS A 51 2.30 -18.07 24.60
CA LYS A 51 1.70 -16.91 25.33
C LYS A 51 0.67 -16.15 24.47
N ASN A 52 -0.46 -15.76 25.05
CA ASN A 52 -1.48 -14.90 24.41
C ASN A 52 -0.97 -13.46 24.29
N PHE A 53 -0.26 -13.13 23.22
CA PHE A 53 0.23 -11.78 22.98
C PHE A 53 -0.91 -10.79 22.71
N THR A 54 -0.90 -9.63 23.36
CA THR A 54 -1.75 -8.47 23.03
C THR A 54 -1.24 -7.76 21.77
N GLY A 55 -2.06 -6.87 21.20
CA GLY A 55 -1.68 -6.07 20.03
C GLY A 55 -0.42 -5.23 20.26
N ASP A 56 -0.27 -4.68 21.47
CA ASP A 56 0.85 -3.81 21.84
C ASP A 56 2.15 -4.59 21.99
N GLU A 57 2.10 -5.80 22.56
CA GLU A 57 3.29 -6.65 22.67
C GLU A 57 3.80 -7.08 21.27
N ILE A 58 2.89 -7.33 20.32
CA ILE A 58 3.28 -7.60 18.92
C ILE A 58 4.00 -6.37 18.32
N ARG A 59 3.47 -5.16 18.54
CA ARG A 59 4.08 -3.91 18.04
C ARG A 59 5.48 -3.71 18.62
N GLN A 60 5.66 -3.95 19.92
CA GLN A 60 6.97 -3.85 20.59
C GLN A 60 7.98 -4.84 20.01
N VAL A 61 7.61 -6.12 19.85
CA VAL A 61 8.50 -7.14 19.27
C VAL A 61 8.89 -6.80 17.83
N ILE A 62 7.94 -6.30 17.04
CA ILE A 62 8.22 -5.83 15.68
C ILE A 62 9.19 -4.65 15.72
N SER A 63 8.94 -3.64 16.56
CA SER A 63 9.78 -2.45 16.66
C SER A 63 11.22 -2.81 17.03
N MET A 64 11.41 -3.71 18.00
CA MET A 64 12.72 -4.19 18.41
C MET A 64 13.46 -4.85 17.23
N LYS A 65 12.79 -5.74 16.49
CA LYS A 65 13.36 -6.39 15.30
C LYS A 65 13.67 -5.43 14.15
N LEU A 66 12.98 -4.29 14.07
CA LEU A 66 13.26 -3.26 13.08
C LEU A 66 14.49 -2.46 13.48
N GLU A 67 14.62 -2.07 14.76
CA GLU A 67 15.77 -1.33 15.26
C GLU A 67 17.05 -2.16 15.13
N ASP A 68 17.02 -3.45 15.48
CA ASP A 68 18.15 -4.38 15.33
C ASP A 68 18.69 -4.43 13.89
N ARG A 69 17.81 -4.28 12.90
CA ARG A 69 18.14 -4.37 11.47
C ARG A 69 18.24 -3.02 10.79
N LYS A 70 18.09 -1.92 11.52
CA LYS A 70 18.04 -0.57 10.95
C LYS A 70 19.32 -0.21 10.19
N LYS A 71 20.48 -0.56 10.75
CA LYS A 71 21.78 -0.39 10.09
C LYS A 71 21.85 -1.15 8.76
N GLU A 72 21.42 -2.41 8.75
CA GLU A 72 21.36 -3.24 7.55
C GLU A 72 20.38 -2.65 6.51
N MET A 73 19.19 -2.22 6.95
CA MET A 73 18.20 -1.62 6.04
C MET A 73 18.69 -0.29 5.45
N ASN A 74 19.46 0.48 6.21
CA ASN A 74 20.01 1.76 5.75
C ASN A 74 21.12 1.58 4.70
N THR A 75 21.93 0.52 4.79
CA THR A 75 23.01 0.24 3.83
C THR A 75 22.52 -0.39 2.52
N LYS A 76 21.30 -0.94 2.48
CA LYS A 76 20.73 -1.48 1.25
C LYS A 76 20.57 -0.38 0.20
N LYS A 77 20.73 -0.78 -1.07
CA LYS A 77 20.37 0.06 -2.22
C LYS A 77 18.87 0.00 -2.45
N ARG A 78 18.30 1.06 -3.00
CA ARG A 78 16.92 1.03 -3.48
C ARG A 78 16.81 0.06 -4.66
N SER A 79 15.92 -0.92 -4.55
CA SER A 79 15.62 -1.90 -5.61
C SER A 79 14.19 -1.80 -6.13
N LEU A 80 13.42 -0.80 -5.67
CA LEU A 80 12.05 -0.54 -6.11
C LEU A 80 11.83 0.96 -6.34
N SER A 81 11.01 1.29 -7.33
CA SER A 81 10.69 2.66 -7.72
C SER A 81 10.19 3.50 -6.54
N SER A 82 10.68 4.73 -6.39
CA SER A 82 10.28 5.66 -5.32
C SER A 82 8.90 6.29 -5.53
N HIS A 83 8.38 6.26 -6.76
CA HIS A 83 7.09 6.83 -7.10
C HIS A 83 6.18 5.77 -7.72
N VAL A 84 5.33 5.17 -6.89
CA VAL A 84 4.36 4.16 -7.30
C VAL A 84 2.98 4.50 -6.72
N GLY A 85 1.94 4.14 -7.47
CA GLY A 85 0.55 4.33 -7.07
C GLY A 85 0.06 5.78 -7.17
N SER A 86 -1.26 5.93 -7.22
CA SER A 86 -1.91 7.24 -7.17
C SER A 86 -1.80 7.82 -5.76
N ARG A 87 -1.50 9.13 -5.67
CA ARG A 87 -1.14 9.83 -4.42
C ARG A 87 -2.07 9.53 -3.24
N TRP A 88 -3.39 9.58 -3.44
CA TRP A 88 -4.39 9.39 -2.38
C TRP A 88 -4.45 7.98 -1.78
N TYR A 89 -3.91 6.99 -2.50
CA TYR A 89 -3.87 5.58 -2.10
C TYR A 89 -2.43 5.11 -1.82
N ARG A 90 -1.47 6.03 -1.93
CA ARG A 90 -0.05 5.72 -1.76
C ARG A 90 0.26 5.57 -0.28
N PRO A 91 0.93 4.48 0.13
CA PRO A 91 1.26 4.25 1.52
C PRO A 91 2.41 5.15 2.01
N PRO A 92 2.53 5.33 3.34
CA PRO A 92 3.58 6.15 3.96
C PRO A 92 4.99 5.74 3.57
N GLU A 93 5.33 4.45 3.53
CA GLU A 93 6.69 3.99 3.20
C GLU A 93 7.12 4.34 1.76
N ILE A 94 6.18 4.42 0.81
CA ILE A 94 6.48 4.88 -0.55
C ILE A 94 6.55 6.41 -0.57
N THR A 95 5.63 7.07 0.12
CA THR A 95 5.58 8.54 0.21
C THR A 95 6.85 9.12 0.84
N LEU A 96 7.36 8.48 1.88
CA LEU A 96 8.60 8.82 2.59
C LEU A 96 9.86 8.30 1.88
N ILE A 97 9.72 7.70 0.69
CA ILE A 97 10.85 7.20 -0.10
C ILE A 97 11.71 6.22 0.72
N MET A 98 11.07 5.25 1.39
CA MET A 98 11.79 4.14 2.00
C MET A 98 12.42 3.28 0.92
N LYS A 99 13.65 2.82 1.16
CA LYS A 99 14.45 2.06 0.17
C LYS A 99 13.82 0.72 -0.19
N GLN A 100 13.04 0.16 0.72
CA GLN A 100 12.35 -1.11 0.56
C GLN A 100 10.88 -0.95 0.99
N TYR A 101 9.99 -1.59 0.23
CA TYR A 101 8.59 -1.79 0.56
C TYR A 101 8.15 -3.15 0.00
N ASP A 102 6.99 -3.64 0.43
CA ASP A 102 6.47 -4.93 -0.02
C ASP A 102 4.93 -4.94 -0.07
N SER A 103 4.32 -6.12 -0.09
CA SER A 103 2.87 -6.29 -0.19
C SER A 103 2.07 -5.52 0.88
N ALA A 104 2.64 -5.15 2.03
CA ALA A 104 1.95 -4.31 3.02
C ALA A 104 1.50 -2.95 2.44
N SER A 105 2.20 -2.47 1.40
CA SER A 105 1.80 -1.28 0.64
C SER A 105 0.43 -1.41 -0.01
N ASP A 106 0.09 -2.60 -0.52
CA ASP A 106 -1.22 -2.86 -1.12
C ASP A 106 -2.34 -2.92 -0.07
N LEU A 107 -2.02 -3.35 1.16
CA LEU A 107 -2.98 -3.41 2.26
C LEU A 107 -3.37 -2.01 2.75
N TRP A 108 -2.46 -1.04 2.74
CA TRP A 108 -2.80 0.37 2.96
C TRP A 108 -3.76 0.88 1.89
N SER A 109 -3.43 0.66 0.62
CA SER A 109 -4.30 1.06 -0.50
C SER A 109 -5.69 0.40 -0.42
N LEU A 110 -5.76 -0.86 0.01
CA LEU A 110 -7.02 -1.58 0.26
C LEU A 110 -7.81 -0.91 1.39
N GLY A 111 -7.15 -0.52 2.48
CA GLY A 111 -7.76 0.25 3.56
C GLY A 111 -8.37 1.57 3.08
N CYS A 112 -7.67 2.33 2.21
CA CYS A 112 -8.23 3.54 1.62
C CYS A 112 -9.51 3.25 0.80
N CYS A 113 -9.50 2.17 0.00
CA CYS A 113 -10.68 1.76 -0.78
C CYS A 113 -11.83 1.32 0.14
N LEU A 114 -11.53 0.61 1.23
CA LEU A 114 -12.52 0.19 2.22
C LEU A 114 -13.16 1.40 2.91
N PHE A 115 -12.36 2.39 3.30
CA PHE A 115 -12.87 3.64 3.86
C PHE A 115 -13.84 4.34 2.89
N GLU A 116 -13.49 4.44 1.61
CA GLU A 116 -14.38 5.01 0.59
C GLU A 116 -15.69 4.23 0.47
N LEU A 117 -15.64 2.90 0.48
CA LEU A 117 -16.85 2.07 0.48
C LEU A 117 -17.71 2.33 1.72
N MET A 118 -17.12 2.39 2.91
CA MET A 118 -17.81 2.69 4.16
C MET A 118 -18.44 4.09 4.14
N ARG A 119 -17.78 5.07 3.51
CA ARG A 119 -18.31 6.43 3.33
C ARG A 119 -19.45 6.51 2.31
N ILE A 120 -19.51 5.59 1.36
CA ILE A 120 -20.58 5.53 0.36
C ILE A 120 -21.81 4.82 0.92
N THR A 121 -21.62 3.73 1.67
CA THR A 121 -22.72 2.90 2.19
C THR A 121 -23.22 3.35 3.55
N GLY A 122 -22.43 4.13 4.31
CA GLY A 122 -22.89 4.73 5.55
C GLY A 122 -24.04 5.70 5.28
N ASN A 123 -25.12 5.57 6.05
CA ASN A 123 -26.19 6.57 6.15
C ASN A 123 -25.62 7.84 6.80
N HIS A 124 -24.76 8.56 6.08
CA HIS A 124 -24.32 9.89 6.46
C HIS A 124 -25.54 10.78 6.30
N GLY A 125 -26.19 11.03 7.43
CA GLY A 125 -27.41 11.81 7.54
C GLY A 125 -27.35 13.07 6.70
N GLU A 126 -28.53 13.41 6.18
CA GLU A 126 -28.90 14.46 5.23
C GLU A 126 -28.54 15.91 5.64
N SER A 127 -27.59 16.10 6.54
CA SER A 127 -27.24 17.40 7.11
C SER A 127 -25.83 17.85 6.71
N GLN A 128 -25.46 17.70 5.44
CA GLN A 128 -24.36 18.47 4.87
C GLN A 128 -24.95 19.50 3.92
N SER A 129 -24.57 20.77 4.12
CA SER A 129 -24.80 21.87 3.19
C SER A 129 -24.59 21.38 1.75
N PRO A 130 -25.36 21.88 0.76
CA PRO A 130 -25.32 21.36 -0.60
C PRO A 130 -23.89 21.37 -1.14
N LEU A 131 -23.27 20.20 -1.18
CA LEU A 131 -21.94 20.00 -1.75
C LEU A 131 -22.07 19.87 -3.26
N THR A 132 -21.15 20.50 -3.99
CA THR A 132 -20.98 20.20 -5.40
C THR A 132 -20.60 18.72 -5.61
N PRO A 133 -20.86 18.12 -6.78
CA PRO A 133 -20.45 16.75 -7.08
C PRO A 133 -18.96 16.49 -6.82
N THR A 134 -18.10 17.48 -7.12
CA THR A 134 -16.66 17.42 -6.88
C THR A 134 -16.34 17.37 -5.39
N GLN A 135 -16.95 18.24 -4.58
CA GLN A 135 -16.75 18.26 -3.12
C GLN A 135 -17.26 16.97 -2.48
N LYS A 136 -18.41 16.45 -2.94
CA LYS A 136 -18.94 15.16 -2.48
C LYS A 136 -17.95 14.03 -2.76
N LYS A 137 -17.40 13.96 -3.97
CA LYS A 137 -16.38 12.96 -4.33
C LYS A 137 -15.11 13.09 -3.48
N LEU A 138 -14.60 14.30 -3.26
CA LEU A 138 -13.42 14.52 -2.43
C LEU A 138 -13.66 14.16 -0.96
N SER A 139 -14.87 14.37 -0.44
CA SER A 139 -15.24 14.03 0.94
C SER A 139 -15.32 12.51 1.23
N GLN A 140 -15.30 11.69 0.19
CA GLN A 140 -15.28 10.23 0.29
C GLN A 140 -13.83 9.70 0.33
N ILE A 141 -12.90 10.40 -0.31
CA ILE A 141 -11.49 10.00 -0.38
C ILE A 141 -10.81 10.23 0.96
N MET A 142 -10.15 9.18 1.48
CA MET A 142 -9.53 9.21 2.80
C MET A 142 -8.41 10.25 2.91
N PHE A 143 -7.45 10.25 1.96
CA PHE A 143 -6.27 11.10 2.03
C PHE A 143 -6.13 11.94 0.74
N ALA A 144 -6.95 12.98 0.61
CA ALA A 144 -7.06 13.79 -0.60
C ALA A 144 -5.99 14.91 -0.72
N GLY A 145 -4.70 14.57 -0.68
CA GLY A 145 -3.61 15.53 -0.84
C GLY A 145 -3.39 16.06 -2.26
N GLU A 146 -2.94 17.30 -2.38
CA GLU A 146 -2.67 17.98 -3.65
C GLU A 146 -1.18 17.94 -4.03
N CYS A 147 -0.29 17.90 -3.04
CA CYS A 147 1.15 17.78 -3.22
C CYS A 147 1.70 16.64 -2.36
N CYS A 148 2.97 16.28 -2.57
CA CYS A 148 3.58 15.14 -1.90
C CYS A 148 5.07 15.41 -1.80
N TYR A 149 5.54 16.03 -0.72
CA TYR A 149 6.97 16.12 -0.47
C TYR A 149 7.55 14.72 -0.17
N PRO A 150 8.76 14.38 -0.64
CA PRO A 150 9.61 15.13 -1.57
C PRO A 150 9.35 14.84 -3.06
N LEU A 151 8.41 13.94 -3.39
CA LEU A 151 8.16 13.46 -4.77
C LEU A 151 7.55 14.50 -5.73
N SER A 152 6.80 15.48 -5.22
CA SER A 152 6.05 16.48 -5.99
C SER A 152 5.74 17.70 -5.11
N PRO A 153 6.74 18.47 -4.65
CA PRO A 153 6.49 19.72 -3.95
C PRO A 153 5.86 20.74 -4.90
N LYS A 154 4.82 21.46 -4.46
CA LYS A 154 4.38 22.67 -5.18
C LYS A 154 5.39 23.77 -4.87
N VAL A 155 6.20 24.16 -5.83
CA VAL A 155 7.16 25.27 -5.65
C VAL A 155 6.77 26.43 -6.56
N ASN A 156 6.44 27.57 -5.98
CA ASN A 156 6.75 28.86 -6.60
C ASN A 156 8.23 29.13 -6.27
N LYS A 157 9.14 29.00 -7.24
CA LYS A 157 10.61 29.09 -7.04
C LYS A 157 11.10 30.48 -6.60
N LYS A 158 10.22 31.41 -6.23
CA LYS A 158 10.57 32.79 -5.91
C LYS A 158 10.83 33.05 -4.42
N ASP A 159 10.30 32.24 -3.49
CA ASP A 159 10.45 32.49 -2.06
C ASP A 159 11.21 31.32 -1.39
N GLY A 160 12.52 31.51 -1.25
CA GLY A 160 13.48 30.48 -0.86
C GLY A 160 13.52 30.14 0.63
N LYS A 161 12.50 29.44 1.15
CA LYS A 161 12.62 28.69 2.42
C LYS A 161 12.19 27.24 2.25
N GLN A 162 13.08 26.33 2.62
CA GLN A 162 12.88 24.88 2.52
C GLN A 162 11.75 24.40 3.45
N ASP A 163 11.57 25.09 4.59
CA ASP A 163 10.50 24.83 5.57
C ASP A 163 9.09 25.03 4.99
N ASP A 164 8.88 26.02 4.11
CA ASP A 164 7.54 26.33 3.57
C ASP A 164 7.00 25.22 2.64
N GLN A 165 7.87 24.37 2.10
CA GLN A 165 7.48 23.24 1.24
C GLN A 165 7.06 22.00 2.03
N ILE A 166 7.64 21.79 3.21
CA ILE A 166 7.30 20.72 4.16
C ILE A 166 5.91 20.95 4.79
N LEU A 167 5.42 22.19 4.80
CA LEU A 167 4.33 22.67 5.65
C LEU A 167 3.04 23.02 4.92
N GLN A 168 2.90 22.61 3.66
CA GLN A 168 1.68 22.89 2.93
C GLN A 168 0.52 22.12 3.56
N GLU A 169 -0.57 22.83 3.88
CA GLU A 169 -1.78 22.22 4.48
C GLU A 169 -2.36 21.07 3.63
N LYS A 170 -2.06 21.07 2.33
CA LYS A 170 -2.54 20.07 1.37
C LYS A 170 -1.49 19.04 0.96
N ASP A 171 -0.39 18.93 1.72
CA ASP A 171 0.57 17.85 1.55
C ASP A 171 -0.03 16.50 1.95
N GLN A 172 0.32 15.46 1.19
CA GLN A 172 -0.20 14.10 1.38
C GLN A 172 0.15 13.52 2.76
N MET A 173 1.38 13.70 3.26
CA MET A 173 1.76 13.19 4.58
C MET A 173 1.13 14.00 5.70
N ARG A 174 1.00 15.32 5.52
CA ARG A 174 0.27 16.15 6.48
C ARG A 174 -1.18 15.67 6.68
N ILE A 175 -1.92 15.51 5.58
CA ILE A 175 -3.31 15.00 5.62
C ILE A 175 -3.37 13.60 6.22
N THR A 176 -2.37 12.76 5.92
CA THR A 176 -2.28 11.42 6.49
C THR A 176 -2.17 11.49 8.02
N ILE A 177 -1.22 12.27 8.54
CA ILE A 177 -0.96 12.41 9.97
C ILE A 177 -2.18 13.00 10.71
N ASP A 178 -2.84 14.01 10.12
CA ASP A 178 -4.04 14.64 10.68
C ASP A 178 -5.23 13.66 10.87
N LYS A 179 -5.19 12.50 10.20
CA LYS A 179 -6.22 11.45 10.29
C LYS A 179 -5.85 10.28 11.19
N LEU A 180 -4.57 10.05 11.45
CA LEU A 180 -4.11 8.95 12.32
C LEU A 180 -4.25 9.31 13.81
N SER A 181 -4.01 8.36 14.70
CA SER A 181 -3.77 8.62 16.13
C SER A 181 -2.34 9.12 16.37
N LYS A 182 -2.07 9.71 17.55
CA LYS A 182 -0.71 10.12 17.93
C LYS A 182 0.22 8.91 17.80
N MET A 183 1.25 9.07 16.99
CA MET A 183 2.23 8.04 16.67
C MET A 183 3.32 8.08 17.73
N GLU A 184 3.66 6.90 18.23
CA GLU A 184 4.76 6.70 19.17
C GLU A 184 6.01 6.21 18.42
N GLU A 185 7.13 6.08 19.12
CA GLU A 185 8.41 5.70 18.49
C GLU A 185 8.31 4.36 17.72
N SER A 186 7.54 3.41 18.24
CA SER A 186 7.32 2.10 17.59
C SER A 186 6.61 2.21 16.23
N ASP A 187 5.75 3.21 16.04
CA ASP A 187 5.08 3.46 14.76
C ASP A 187 6.05 4.00 13.71
N LEU A 188 7.12 4.67 14.14
CA LEU A 188 8.12 5.28 13.27
C LEU A 188 9.35 4.39 13.07
N ALA A 189 9.45 3.24 13.75
CA ALA A 189 10.60 2.33 13.73
C ALA A 189 10.96 1.77 12.34
N PHE A 190 10.04 1.81 11.37
CA PHE A 190 10.31 1.41 9.99
C PHE A 190 11.07 2.49 9.19
N ILE A 191 11.11 3.73 9.66
CA ILE A 191 11.78 4.85 9.01
C ILE A 191 13.28 4.76 9.29
N THR A 192 14.07 4.59 8.24
CA THR A 192 15.51 4.33 8.35
C THR A 192 16.39 5.57 8.17
N HIS A 193 15.85 6.68 7.69
CA HIS A 193 16.61 7.91 7.41
C HIS A 193 16.13 9.01 8.37
N ASP A 194 17.07 9.68 9.03
CA ASP A 194 16.77 10.65 10.09
C ASP A 194 16.00 11.85 9.55
N GLU A 195 16.25 12.26 8.30
CA GLU A 195 15.53 13.37 7.66
C GLU A 195 14.04 13.06 7.49
N ALA A 196 13.71 11.83 7.09
CA ALA A 196 12.32 11.39 6.94
C ALA A 196 11.63 11.25 8.30
N LYS A 197 12.35 10.80 9.33
CA LYS A 197 11.82 10.70 10.70
C LYS A 197 11.51 12.09 11.26
N ASN A 198 12.49 13.01 11.18
CA ASN A 198 12.32 14.40 11.61
C ASN A 198 11.17 15.09 10.86
N TYR A 199 11.03 14.86 9.56
CA TYR A 199 9.90 15.38 8.78
C TYR A 199 8.54 14.93 9.33
N VAL A 200 8.38 13.63 9.64
CA VAL A 200 7.14 13.09 10.21
C VAL A 200 6.88 13.65 11.62
N GLU A 201 7.92 13.78 12.44
CA GLU A 201 7.82 14.33 13.80
C GLU A 201 7.37 15.78 13.79
N VAL A 202 7.99 16.64 12.96
CA VAL A 202 7.58 18.04 12.79
C VAL A 202 6.13 18.17 12.31
N LEU A 203 5.70 17.32 11.36
CA LEU A 203 4.31 17.32 10.90
C LEU A 203 3.35 16.91 12.01
N GLN A 204 3.70 15.91 12.82
CA GLN A 204 2.90 15.46 13.96
C GLN A 204 2.77 16.55 15.02
N GLU A 205 3.85 17.20 15.42
CA GLU A 205 3.81 18.30 16.39
C GLU A 205 2.85 19.41 15.95
N LYS A 206 2.95 19.82 14.69
CA LYS A 206 2.07 20.84 14.12
C LYS A 206 0.64 20.36 13.95
N SER A 207 0.42 19.08 13.71
CA SER A 207 -0.91 18.47 13.68
C SER A 207 -1.57 18.60 15.05
N MET A 208 -0.84 18.22 16.10
CA MET A 208 -1.29 18.29 17.50
C MET A 208 -1.58 19.72 17.95
N GLN A 209 -0.74 20.69 17.57
CA GLN A 209 -0.94 22.11 17.91
C GLN A 209 -2.15 22.74 17.21
N SER A 210 -2.55 22.21 16.04
CA SER A 210 -3.62 22.83 15.24
C SER A 210 -5.03 22.66 15.82
N GLY A 211 -5.24 21.65 16.67
CA GLY A 211 -6.56 21.28 17.18
C GLY A 211 -7.55 20.77 16.12
N LYS A 212 -7.12 20.62 14.86
CA LYS A 212 -7.97 20.21 13.72
C LYS A 212 -7.91 18.71 13.42
N ARG A 213 -7.14 17.95 14.21
CA ARG A 213 -6.95 16.51 14.04
C ARG A 213 -8.29 15.79 14.21
N LYS A 214 -8.63 14.90 13.30
CA LYS A 214 -9.85 14.09 13.38
C LYS A 214 -9.53 12.66 12.98
N HIS A 215 -9.75 11.71 13.89
CA HIS A 215 -9.43 10.32 13.60
C HIS A 215 -10.32 9.78 12.49
N PHE A 216 -9.74 9.04 11.54
CA PHE A 216 -10.50 8.56 10.38
C PHE A 216 -11.71 7.69 10.74
N LEU A 217 -11.66 6.95 11.86
CA LEU A 217 -12.80 6.13 12.30
C LEU A 217 -14.02 6.96 12.71
N GLU A 218 -13.82 8.21 13.14
CA GLU A 218 -14.92 9.14 13.47
C GLU A 218 -15.67 9.62 12.23
N GLU A 219 -15.10 9.45 11.04
CA GLU A 219 -15.73 9.82 9.76
C GLU A 219 -16.63 8.71 9.21
N VAL A 220 -16.60 7.52 9.82
CA VAL A 220 -17.44 6.35 9.46
C VAL A 220 -18.26 5.85 10.66
N PRO A 221 -19.00 6.73 11.37
CA PRO A 221 -19.63 6.37 12.65
C PRO A 221 -20.67 5.26 12.52
N GLY A 222 -21.40 5.18 11.41
CA GLY A 222 -22.43 4.16 11.17
C GLY A 222 -21.93 2.76 10.80
N SER A 223 -20.61 2.56 10.64
CA SER A 223 -20.06 1.25 10.30
C SER A 223 -19.93 0.32 11.52
N SER A 224 -20.02 -0.99 11.28
CA SER A 224 -19.89 -2.02 12.32
C SER A 224 -18.50 -2.00 12.97
N LYS A 225 -18.41 -2.49 14.21
CA LYS A 225 -17.13 -2.61 14.93
C LYS A 225 -16.12 -3.44 14.14
N GLN A 226 -16.53 -4.57 13.58
CA GLN A 226 -15.66 -5.44 12.80
C GLN A 226 -15.04 -4.73 11.59
N LEU A 227 -15.82 -3.93 10.84
CA LEU A 227 -15.30 -3.16 9.70
C LEU A 227 -14.36 -2.05 10.15
N LYS A 228 -14.65 -1.39 11.29
CA LYS A 228 -13.75 -0.39 11.87
C LYS A 228 -12.44 -1.02 12.33
N ASP A 229 -12.49 -2.18 13.00
CA ASP A 229 -11.31 -2.93 13.43
C ASP A 229 -10.47 -3.37 12.22
N MET A 230 -11.11 -3.85 11.15
CA MET A 230 -10.43 -4.16 9.89
C MET A 230 -9.74 -2.94 9.29
N LEU A 231 -10.45 -1.82 9.18
CA LEU A 231 -9.91 -0.59 8.62
C LEU A 231 -8.74 -0.07 9.46
N ASP A 232 -8.86 -0.10 10.79
CA ASP A 232 -7.80 0.30 11.72
C ASP A 232 -6.54 -0.55 11.52
N ASN A 233 -6.68 -1.87 11.38
CA ASN A 233 -5.54 -2.75 11.15
C ASN A 233 -4.96 -2.72 9.72
N LEU A 234 -5.64 -2.08 8.76
CA LEU A 234 -5.11 -1.80 7.41
C LEU A 234 -4.40 -0.44 7.36
N ILE A 235 -4.95 0.56 8.04
CA ILE A 235 -4.46 1.94 8.07
C ILE A 235 -3.49 2.14 9.24
N GLN A 236 -2.34 1.47 9.13
CA GLN A 236 -1.23 1.64 10.06
C GLN A 236 -0.05 2.32 9.34
N ILE A 237 0.54 3.35 9.95
CA ILE A 237 1.68 4.04 9.34
C ILE A 237 2.86 3.08 9.16
N ASN A 238 3.14 2.28 10.20
CA ASN A 238 4.14 1.23 10.14
C ASN A 238 3.62 0.05 9.29
N PRO A 239 4.23 -0.25 8.13
CA PRO A 239 3.78 -1.34 7.26
C PRO A 239 3.84 -2.72 7.93
N TYR A 240 4.70 -2.90 8.93
CA TYR A 240 4.82 -4.16 9.67
C TYR A 240 3.64 -4.39 10.64
N PHE A 241 2.92 -3.33 11.02
CA PHE A 241 1.74 -3.43 11.88
C PHE A 241 0.46 -3.77 11.11
N ARG A 242 0.46 -3.63 9.78
CA ARG A 242 -0.71 -3.94 8.94
C ARG A 242 -1.00 -5.43 8.93
N TRP A 243 -2.28 -5.79 8.99
CA TRP A 243 -2.71 -7.19 8.84
C TRP A 243 -2.41 -7.70 7.44
N THR A 244 -1.99 -8.97 7.39
CA THR A 244 -1.80 -9.71 6.15
C THR A 244 -3.15 -10.16 5.58
N PRO A 245 -3.23 -10.47 4.27
CA PRO A 245 -4.43 -11.07 3.68
C PRO A 245 -4.91 -12.33 4.41
N SER A 246 -3.96 -13.17 4.87
CA SER A 246 -4.26 -14.39 5.61
C SER A 246 -4.80 -14.16 7.02
N GLU A 247 -4.48 -13.03 7.65
CA GLU A 247 -5.10 -12.62 8.93
C GLU A 247 -6.51 -12.07 8.70
N LEU A 248 -6.69 -11.23 7.66
CA LEU A 248 -7.98 -10.64 7.32
C LEU A 248 -9.04 -11.70 6.96
N LEU A 249 -8.69 -12.69 6.15
CA LEU A 249 -9.62 -13.75 5.72
C LEU A 249 -10.05 -14.67 6.88
N LYS A 250 -9.37 -14.64 8.03
CA LYS A 250 -9.74 -15.41 9.23
C LYS A 250 -10.71 -14.67 10.14
N LEU A 251 -11.09 -13.44 9.80
CA LEU A 251 -12.03 -12.68 10.60
C LEU A 251 -13.43 -13.29 10.49
N PRO A 252 -14.18 -13.38 11.61
CA PRO A 252 -15.54 -13.89 11.58
C PRO A 252 -16.48 -13.15 10.64
N PHE A 253 -16.13 -11.89 10.30
CA PHE A 253 -16.84 -11.09 9.32
C PHE A 253 -17.03 -11.78 7.96
N PHE A 254 -16.11 -12.69 7.58
CA PHE A 254 -16.17 -13.38 6.30
C PHE A 254 -16.78 -14.79 6.39
N ASP A 255 -17.11 -15.30 7.57
CA ASP A 255 -17.47 -16.72 7.76
C ASP A 255 -18.65 -17.15 6.87
N ASP A 256 -19.66 -16.28 6.69
CA ASP A 256 -20.84 -16.55 5.85
C ASP A 256 -20.58 -16.44 4.34
N LEU A 257 -19.46 -15.82 3.94
CA LEU A 257 -19.11 -15.54 2.54
C LEU A 257 -17.91 -16.36 2.04
N ARG A 258 -17.10 -16.88 2.95
CA ARG A 258 -15.78 -17.42 2.67
C ARG A 258 -15.86 -18.83 2.10
N ILE A 259 -15.31 -19.00 0.90
CA ILE A 259 -15.18 -20.31 0.24
C ILE A 259 -13.69 -20.69 0.24
N HIS A 260 -13.29 -21.49 1.22
CA HIS A 260 -11.89 -21.82 1.51
C HIS A 260 -11.17 -22.45 0.30
N GLU A 261 -11.89 -23.22 -0.52
CA GLU A 261 -11.37 -23.92 -1.69
C GLU A 261 -10.93 -22.96 -2.80
N LEU A 262 -11.45 -21.73 -2.81
CA LEU A 262 -11.10 -20.70 -3.79
C LEU A 262 -9.87 -19.86 -3.37
N GLU A 263 -9.43 -19.96 -2.12
CA GLU A 263 -8.29 -19.21 -1.57
C GLU A 263 -6.94 -19.85 -1.93
N LYS A 264 -6.67 -19.93 -3.23
CA LYS A 264 -5.48 -20.60 -3.76
C LYS A 264 -4.30 -19.63 -3.85
N SER A 265 -3.17 -20.05 -3.29
CA SER A 265 -1.89 -19.36 -3.56
C SER A 265 -1.45 -19.62 -5.00
N ALA A 266 -0.74 -18.66 -5.59
CA ALA A 266 -0.11 -18.87 -6.89
C ALA A 266 0.86 -20.06 -6.81
N PRO A 267 0.84 -20.99 -7.79
CA PRO A 267 1.69 -22.18 -7.75
C PRO A 267 3.18 -21.85 -7.87
N GLN A 268 3.49 -20.69 -8.44
CA GLN A 268 4.84 -20.17 -8.56
C GLN A 268 4.84 -18.65 -8.47
N LYS A 269 5.99 -18.09 -8.08
CA LYS A 269 6.22 -16.65 -8.17
C LYS A 269 6.41 -16.27 -9.63
N ILE A 270 5.77 -15.17 -10.04
CA ILE A 270 6.09 -14.52 -11.30
C ILE A 270 7.48 -13.91 -11.13
N LYS A 271 8.41 -14.28 -12.02
CA LYS A 271 9.74 -13.67 -12.12
C LYS A 271 9.82 -12.97 -13.47
N LEU A 272 10.13 -11.68 -13.44
CA LEU A 272 10.34 -10.86 -14.63
C LEU A 272 11.80 -10.41 -14.62
N ASP A 273 12.54 -10.69 -15.68
CA ASP A 273 13.97 -10.32 -15.75
C ASP A 273 14.17 -8.80 -15.65
N VAL A 274 13.19 -8.04 -16.15
CA VAL A 274 13.12 -6.57 -16.10
C VAL A 274 12.89 -6.00 -14.70
N ASP A 275 12.50 -6.83 -13.74
CA ASP A 275 12.34 -6.46 -12.32
C ASP A 275 13.49 -7.01 -11.44
N SER A 276 14.48 -7.68 -12.03
CA SER A 276 15.64 -8.18 -11.27
C SER A 276 16.43 -7.03 -10.63
N ASP A 277 17.18 -7.31 -9.56
CA ASP A 277 17.95 -6.31 -8.81
C ASP A 277 18.90 -5.46 -9.69
N ALA A 278 19.44 -6.05 -10.75
CA ALA A 278 20.34 -5.37 -11.68
C ALA A 278 19.64 -4.73 -12.88
N ALA A 279 18.33 -4.92 -13.04
CA ALA A 279 17.61 -4.46 -14.23
C ALA A 279 17.55 -2.93 -14.34
N PHE A 280 17.42 -2.24 -13.21
CA PHE A 280 17.28 -0.80 -13.14
C PHE A 280 17.96 -0.23 -11.89
N ASP A 281 18.81 0.79 -12.08
CA ASP A 281 19.36 1.58 -10.98
C ASP A 281 18.35 2.66 -10.57
N TYR A 282 17.62 2.41 -9.49
CA TYR A 282 16.60 3.32 -8.99
C TYR A 282 17.16 4.53 -8.24
N GLU A 283 18.44 4.52 -7.86
CA GLU A 283 19.09 5.68 -7.24
C GLU A 283 19.61 6.63 -8.33
N GLY A 284 20.28 6.08 -9.35
CA GLY A 284 20.75 6.83 -10.51
C GLY A 284 19.69 7.13 -11.57
N GLY A 285 18.52 6.48 -11.51
CA GLY A 285 17.44 6.64 -12.49
C GLY A 285 17.80 6.11 -13.88
N THR A 286 18.66 5.09 -13.98
CA THR A 286 19.17 4.58 -15.26
C THR A 286 18.95 3.07 -15.41
N SER A 287 18.72 2.62 -16.65
CA SER A 287 18.74 1.19 -17.02
C SER A 287 20.03 0.92 -17.79
N LYS A 288 20.92 0.10 -17.23
CA LYS A 288 22.13 -0.37 -17.93
C LYS A 288 21.96 -1.76 -18.54
N THR A 289 20.91 -2.48 -18.14
CA THR A 289 20.72 -3.90 -18.45
C THR A 289 19.79 -4.10 -19.65
N PHE A 290 18.71 -3.32 -19.75
CA PHE A 290 17.77 -3.41 -20.86
C PHE A 290 17.74 -2.09 -21.64
N THR A 291 17.97 -2.19 -22.95
CA THR A 291 17.79 -1.10 -23.90
C THR A 291 16.34 -1.03 -24.39
N LYS A 292 15.97 0.07 -25.05
CA LYS A 292 14.67 0.19 -25.73
C LYS A 292 14.39 -0.97 -26.70
N LYS A 293 15.42 -1.46 -27.41
CA LYS A 293 15.27 -2.58 -28.35
C LYS A 293 14.94 -3.87 -27.61
N ASP A 294 15.55 -4.10 -26.45
CA ASP A 294 15.29 -5.28 -25.62
C ASP A 294 13.85 -5.27 -25.09
N TYR A 295 13.37 -4.13 -24.60
CA TYR A 295 11.96 -4.00 -24.18
C TYR A 295 10.98 -4.29 -25.32
N ILE A 296 11.24 -3.79 -26.53
CA ILE A 296 10.41 -4.09 -27.71
C ILE A 296 10.43 -5.60 -28.00
N ALA A 297 11.60 -6.24 -27.97
CA ALA A 297 11.73 -7.67 -28.21
C ALA A 297 10.97 -8.50 -27.16
N ILE A 298 11.02 -8.11 -25.88
CA ILE A 298 10.28 -8.74 -24.79
C ILE A 298 8.76 -8.63 -25.03
N ILE A 299 8.27 -7.44 -25.38
CA ILE A 299 6.84 -7.22 -25.68
C ILE A 299 6.38 -8.08 -26.86
N ILE A 300 7.16 -8.12 -27.95
CA ILE A 300 6.85 -8.93 -29.13
C ILE A 300 6.83 -10.43 -28.77
N LYS A 301 7.81 -10.89 -27.98
CA LYS A 301 7.87 -12.28 -27.51
C LYS A 301 6.63 -12.67 -26.72
N GLU A 302 6.20 -11.81 -25.78
CA GLU A 302 5.00 -12.04 -24.97
C GLU A 302 3.73 -12.04 -25.83
N ALA A 303 3.59 -11.08 -26.75
CA ALA A 303 2.45 -11.03 -27.67
C ALA A 303 2.35 -12.30 -28.54
N ASN A 304 3.48 -12.80 -29.05
CA ASN A 304 3.54 -14.03 -29.81
C ASN A 304 3.18 -15.26 -28.97
N PHE A 305 3.66 -15.32 -27.72
CA PHE A 305 3.30 -16.38 -26.78
C PHE A 305 1.80 -16.42 -26.51
N VAL A 306 1.20 -15.28 -26.17
CA VAL A 306 -0.25 -15.15 -25.91
C VAL A 306 -1.06 -15.56 -27.14
N ASN A 307 -0.65 -15.11 -28.34
CA ASN A 307 -1.33 -15.48 -29.58
C ASN A 307 -1.27 -16.99 -29.85
N LYS A 308 -0.11 -17.63 -29.60
CA LYS A 308 0.05 -19.08 -29.74
C LYS A 308 -0.84 -19.84 -28.73
N ALA A 309 -0.82 -19.44 -27.46
CA ALA A 309 -1.64 -20.05 -26.42
C ALA A 309 -3.14 -19.92 -26.73
N ARG A 310 -3.58 -18.74 -27.20
CA ARG A 310 -4.97 -18.51 -27.63
C ARG A 310 -5.38 -19.46 -28.77
N ARG A 311 -4.55 -19.63 -29.79
CA ARG A 311 -4.83 -20.56 -30.90
C ARG A 311 -4.98 -22.00 -30.41
N GLN A 312 -4.10 -22.44 -29.50
CA GLN A 312 -4.18 -23.78 -28.91
C GLN A 312 -5.46 -23.98 -28.09
N TYR A 313 -5.84 -22.98 -27.30
CA TYR A 313 -7.09 -22.99 -26.54
C TYR A 313 -8.31 -23.08 -27.45
N LEU A 314 -8.39 -22.25 -28.49
CA LEU A 314 -9.52 -22.27 -29.44
C LEU A 314 -9.63 -23.61 -30.16
N LYS A 315 -8.51 -24.20 -30.58
CA LYS A 315 -8.50 -25.54 -31.19
C LYS A 315 -9.04 -26.60 -30.21
N LYS A 316 -8.58 -26.56 -28.95
CA LYS A 316 -9.08 -27.47 -27.91
C LYS A 316 -10.59 -27.33 -27.66
N MET A 317 -11.12 -26.11 -27.65
CA MET A 317 -12.56 -25.88 -27.49
C MET A 317 -13.38 -26.41 -28.69
N GLN A 318 -12.83 -26.31 -29.90
CA GLN A 318 -13.44 -26.91 -31.11
C GLN A 318 -13.44 -28.44 -31.02
N ASP A 319 -12.31 -29.05 -30.64
CA ASP A 319 -12.18 -30.50 -30.50
C ASP A 319 -13.11 -31.05 -29.39
N GLU A 320 -13.39 -30.26 -28.35
CA GLU A 320 -14.32 -30.62 -27.25
C GLU A 320 -15.81 -30.33 -27.57
N GLY A 321 -16.14 -29.79 -28.75
CA GLY A 321 -17.52 -29.46 -29.13
C GLY A 321 -18.15 -28.34 -28.29
N LYS A 322 -17.32 -27.47 -27.69
CA LYS A 322 -17.73 -26.36 -26.81
C LYS A 322 -17.54 -24.98 -27.45
N ALA A 323 -17.20 -24.95 -28.73
CA ALA A 323 -16.86 -23.74 -29.48
C ALA A 323 -18.08 -23.01 -30.03
#